data_AF-C2FY97-F1
#
_entry.id   AF-C2FY97-F1
#
_cell.length_a   1.000
_cell.length_b   1.000
_cell.length_c   1.000
_cell.angle_alpha   90.00
_cell.angle_beta   90.00
_cell.angle_gamma   90.00
#
_symmetry.space_group_name_H-M   'P 1'
#
loop_
_entity.id
_entity.type
_entity.pdbx_description
1 polymer ?
#
loop_
_entity_poly.entity_id
_entity_poly.type
_entity_poly.pdbx_seq_one_letter_code
_entity_poly.pdbx_strand_id
1 'polypeptide(L)'
;MLNFVSEMTKYIISLSCLLIAFSLKAQQTSSQQQQNKAVFNKIEFFLNNQQVDSIYNMADESFQKAIPKSRLASILTQHVFPKGRIRSATLESFDSGIGAYRLDYADGPMQLLLVIDKSLHYNTFLIKPYPKAERQEETKTDTILTDKSVKESPLDFYVDSIAKAYLKKPNTASLSIGVIKNNQVKTYFFGETTKGNSTLPTDISQYEIGSISKVFTATLLADLVLKNTISLDDAVTKYLPDSLKTNTDLQKITFRSLANHTSGLPRLPSNLQTVKGYTESDPYKAYDRKSLYAYLKNYKATQAPGEKFEYSNLGFGLLGDLISVIK
;
A
#
# COMPACT_ATOMS: atom_id res chain seq x y z
N MET A 1 14.41 48.20 -15.83
CA MET A 1 13.50 47.05 -16.06
C MET A 1 14.24 45.70 -16.01
N LEU A 2 15.40 45.54 -16.66
CA LEU A 2 16.19 44.28 -16.63
C LEU A 2 16.71 43.85 -15.25
N ASN A 3 17.09 44.78 -14.36
CA ASN A 3 17.56 44.43 -13.01
C ASN A 3 16.45 43.96 -12.05
N PHE A 4 15.20 44.39 -12.27
CA PHE A 4 14.06 44.01 -11.42
C PHE A 4 13.57 42.59 -11.73
N VAL A 5 13.62 42.18 -13.01
CA VAL A 5 13.27 40.82 -13.45
C VAL A 5 14.32 39.79 -12.99
N SER A 6 15.60 40.17 -12.94
CA SER A 6 16.69 39.30 -12.46
C SER A 6 16.60 39.00 -10.96
N GLU A 7 16.30 40.00 -10.13
CA GLU A 7 16.07 39.84 -8.68
C GLU A 7 14.84 38.98 -8.39
N MET A 8 13.72 39.20 -9.09
CA MET A 8 12.51 38.39 -8.92
C MET A 8 12.71 36.92 -9.34
N THR A 9 13.51 36.66 -10.38
CA THR A 9 13.81 35.29 -10.83
C THR A 9 14.64 34.54 -9.78
N LYS A 10 15.56 35.21 -9.08
CA LYS A 10 16.33 34.62 -7.96
C LYS A 10 15.44 34.32 -6.75
N TYR A 11 14.47 35.18 -6.42
CA TYR A 11 13.51 34.94 -5.33
C TYR A 11 12.56 33.78 -5.64
N ILE A 12 12.06 33.67 -6.87
CA ILE A 12 11.18 32.57 -7.29
C ILE A 12 11.95 31.23 -7.30
N ILE A 13 13.20 31.20 -7.77
CA ILE A 13 14.03 29.99 -7.75
C ILE A 13 14.38 29.59 -6.30
N SER A 14 14.75 30.53 -5.43
CA SER A 14 15.02 30.24 -4.01
C SER A 14 13.78 29.75 -3.27
N LEU A 15 12.60 30.33 -3.50
CA LEU A 15 11.35 29.90 -2.88
C LEU A 15 10.90 28.52 -3.41
N SER A 16 11.11 28.25 -4.70
CA SER A 16 10.84 26.93 -5.32
C SER A 16 11.78 25.85 -4.80
N CYS A 17 13.08 26.14 -4.67
CA CYS A 17 14.05 25.21 -4.07
C CYS A 17 13.78 24.97 -2.59
N LEU A 18 13.33 25.99 -1.84
CA LEU A 18 12.90 25.83 -0.45
C LEU A 18 11.66 24.92 -0.37
N LEU A 19 10.62 25.17 -1.18
CA LEU A 19 9.40 24.36 -1.21
C LEU A 19 9.65 22.91 -1.65
N ILE A 20 10.56 22.68 -2.60
CA ILE A 20 11.00 21.33 -3.02
C ILE A 20 11.81 20.64 -1.91
N ALA A 21 12.70 21.36 -1.22
CA ALA A 21 13.45 20.80 -0.09
C ALA A 21 12.56 20.52 1.12
N PHE A 22 11.56 21.36 1.39
CA PHE A 22 10.56 21.14 2.43
C PHE A 22 9.62 19.99 2.08
N SER A 23 9.18 19.86 0.82
CA SER A 23 8.33 18.75 0.39
C SER A 23 9.08 17.41 0.35
N LEU A 24 10.34 17.40 -0.07
CA LEU A 24 11.22 16.22 0.01
C LEU A 24 11.50 15.83 1.47
N LYS A 25 11.82 16.79 2.35
CA LYS A 25 11.98 16.52 3.78
C LYS A 25 10.68 16.04 4.41
N ALA A 26 9.54 16.66 4.12
CA ALA A 26 8.24 16.22 4.63
C ALA A 26 7.86 14.82 4.14
N GLN A 27 8.13 14.51 2.86
CA GLN A 27 7.89 13.20 2.26
C GLN A 27 8.87 12.14 2.79
N GLN A 28 10.12 12.50 3.02
CA GLN A 28 11.15 11.63 3.60
C GLN A 28 10.89 11.36 5.09
N THR A 29 10.54 12.37 5.87
CA THR A 29 10.10 12.24 7.27
C THR A 29 8.82 11.41 7.35
N SER A 30 7.84 11.62 6.46
CA SER A 30 6.63 10.79 6.36
C SER A 30 6.95 9.32 6.06
N SER A 31 7.89 9.05 5.14
CA SER A 31 8.34 7.69 4.82
C SER A 31 9.06 7.02 5.99
N GLN A 32 10.00 7.72 6.63
CA GLN A 32 10.75 7.19 7.78
C GLN A 32 9.84 6.96 9.00
N GLN A 33 8.89 7.86 9.24
CA GLN A 33 7.86 7.71 10.27
C GLN A 33 6.98 6.48 9.99
N GLN A 34 6.57 6.25 8.74
CA GLN A 34 5.81 5.07 8.36
C GLN A 34 6.60 3.77 8.58
N GLN A 35 7.89 3.75 8.22
CA GLN A 35 8.77 2.61 8.46
C GLN A 35 8.95 2.36 9.97
N ASN A 36 9.21 3.40 10.75
CA ASN A 36 9.33 3.33 12.20
C ASN A 36 8.04 2.75 12.83
N LYS A 37 6.88 3.24 12.39
CA LYS A 37 5.57 2.72 12.82
C LYS A 37 5.36 1.26 12.44
N ALA A 38 5.79 0.83 11.26
CA ALA A 38 5.67 -0.57 10.84
C ALA A 38 6.52 -1.51 11.73
N VAL A 39 7.74 -1.09 12.07
CA VAL A 39 8.61 -1.81 13.02
C VAL A 39 7.99 -1.82 14.42
N PHE A 40 7.52 -0.66 14.88
CA PHE A 40 6.82 -0.54 16.16
C PHE A 40 5.61 -1.48 16.25
N ASN A 41 4.75 -1.56 15.23
CA ASN A 41 3.57 -2.43 15.28
C ASN A 41 3.97 -3.91 15.47
N LYS A 42 5.08 -4.36 14.86
CA LYS A 42 5.61 -5.71 15.07
C LYS A 42 6.13 -5.91 16.50
N ILE A 43 6.83 -4.90 17.04
CA ILE A 43 7.28 -4.88 18.43
C ILE A 43 6.08 -4.95 19.38
N GLU A 44 5.05 -4.13 19.16
CA GLU A 44 3.80 -4.15 19.93
C GLU A 44 3.16 -5.54 19.92
N PHE A 45 3.09 -6.17 18.75
CA PHE A 45 2.65 -7.56 18.64
C PHE A 45 3.53 -8.47 19.50
N PHE A 46 4.85 -8.46 19.35
CA PHE A 46 5.72 -9.35 20.12
C PHE A 46 5.69 -9.08 21.63
N LEU A 47 5.54 -7.83 22.07
CA LEU A 47 5.34 -7.47 23.48
C LEU A 47 4.07 -8.09 24.03
N ASN A 48 2.95 -7.95 23.31
CA ASN A 48 1.67 -8.55 23.70
C ASN A 48 1.69 -10.09 23.69
N ASN A 49 2.59 -10.72 22.94
CA ASN A 49 2.79 -12.16 22.92
C ASN A 49 3.93 -12.64 23.86
N GLN A 50 4.59 -11.72 24.57
CA GLN A 50 5.77 -12.02 25.38
C GLN A 50 6.90 -12.73 24.61
N GLN A 51 7.04 -12.44 23.30
CA GLN A 51 8.02 -13.06 22.41
C GLN A 51 9.36 -12.31 22.46
N VAL A 52 10.12 -12.51 23.55
CA VAL A 52 11.42 -11.87 23.78
C VAL A 52 12.39 -12.09 22.62
N ASP A 53 12.48 -13.33 22.11
CA ASP A 53 13.38 -13.70 21.03
C ASP A 53 13.07 -12.93 19.76
N SER A 54 11.79 -12.80 19.42
CA SER A 54 11.34 -12.05 18.26
C SER A 54 11.64 -10.55 18.39
N ILE A 55 11.50 -9.97 19.59
CA ILE A 55 11.88 -8.57 19.84
C ILE A 55 13.39 -8.42 19.66
N TYR A 56 14.19 -9.28 20.30
CA TYR A 56 15.65 -9.19 20.24
C TYR A 56 16.20 -9.35 18.82
N ASN A 57 15.62 -10.25 18.03
CA ASN A 57 16.03 -10.49 16.64
C ASN A 57 15.67 -9.32 15.69
N MET A 58 14.85 -8.36 16.11
CA MET A 58 14.60 -7.12 15.37
C MET A 58 15.63 -6.02 15.67
N ALA A 59 16.51 -6.22 16.65
CA ALA A 59 17.57 -5.28 16.96
C ALA A 59 18.71 -5.36 15.94
N ASP A 60 19.39 -4.24 15.71
CA ASP A 60 20.63 -4.23 14.94
C ASP A 60 21.81 -4.79 15.76
N GLU A 61 22.95 -5.00 15.11
CA GLU A 61 24.14 -5.52 15.79
C GLU A 61 24.65 -4.60 16.91
N SER A 62 24.46 -3.28 16.78
CA SER A 62 24.96 -2.31 17.75
C SER A 62 24.22 -2.44 19.08
N PHE A 63 22.89 -2.55 19.02
CA PHE A 63 22.05 -2.80 20.18
C PHE A 63 22.34 -4.17 20.79
N GLN A 64 22.46 -5.22 19.96
CA GLN A 64 22.73 -6.58 20.44
C GLN A 64 24.07 -6.68 21.19
N LYS A 65 25.11 -5.94 20.73
CA LYS A 65 26.40 -5.84 21.42
C LYS A 65 26.30 -5.08 22.74
N ALA A 66 25.51 -4.01 22.79
CA ALA A 66 25.36 -3.17 23.98
C ALA A 66 24.46 -3.81 25.06
N ILE A 67 23.43 -4.54 24.65
CA ILE A 67 22.41 -5.13 25.52
C ILE A 67 22.30 -6.62 25.18
N PRO A 68 22.84 -7.51 26.03
CA PRO A 68 22.66 -8.94 25.87
C PRO A 68 21.18 -9.33 25.94
N LYS A 69 20.79 -10.36 25.19
CA LYS A 69 19.42 -10.91 25.18
C LYS A 69 18.88 -11.17 26.59
N SER A 70 19.69 -11.73 27.48
CA SER A 70 19.31 -12.01 28.88
C SER A 70 18.93 -10.76 29.66
N ARG A 71 19.62 -9.63 29.41
CA ARG A 71 19.31 -8.34 30.03
C ARG A 71 18.00 -7.77 29.51
N LEU A 72 17.77 -7.81 28.19
CA LEU A 72 16.48 -7.42 27.61
C LEU A 72 15.34 -8.30 28.17
N ALA A 73 15.55 -9.62 28.21
CA ALA A 73 14.58 -10.57 28.76
C ALA A 73 14.22 -10.23 30.21
N SER A 74 15.20 -9.92 31.05
CA SER A 74 14.99 -9.52 32.44
C SER A 74 14.13 -8.26 32.53
N ILE A 75 14.47 -7.22 31.76
CA ILE A 75 13.72 -5.96 31.75
C ILE A 75 12.25 -6.20 31.34
N LEU A 76 12.04 -6.92 30.24
CA LEU A 76 10.69 -7.19 29.74
C LEU A 76 9.88 -8.02 30.73
N THR A 77 10.47 -9.08 31.29
CA THR A 77 9.78 -9.99 32.22
C THR A 77 9.48 -9.36 33.57
N GLN A 78 10.35 -8.48 34.06
CA GLN A 78 10.19 -7.86 35.39
C GLN A 78 9.34 -6.59 35.35
N HIS A 79 9.38 -5.83 34.25
CA HIS A 79 8.81 -4.48 34.22
C HIS A 79 7.73 -4.26 33.15
N VAL A 80 7.69 -5.09 32.10
CA VAL A 80 6.76 -4.88 30.97
C VAL A 80 5.64 -5.91 30.97
N PHE A 81 5.96 -7.20 30.90
CA PHE A 81 4.97 -8.28 30.84
C PHE A 81 4.02 -8.34 32.04
N PRO A 82 4.44 -8.05 33.30
CA PRO A 82 3.51 -8.04 34.43
C PRO A 82 2.41 -6.98 34.33
N LYS A 83 2.59 -5.93 33.51
CA LYS A 83 1.56 -4.91 33.26
C LYS A 83 0.43 -5.42 32.35
N GLY A 84 0.57 -6.66 31.85
CA GLY A 84 -0.37 -7.30 30.96
C GLY A 84 -0.28 -6.76 29.55
N ARG A 85 -1.42 -6.70 28.87
CA ARG A 85 -1.50 -6.39 27.46
C ARG A 85 -1.62 -4.88 27.20
N ILE A 86 -0.95 -4.41 26.15
CA ILE A 86 -1.14 -3.06 25.60
C ILE A 86 -2.56 -2.97 25.04
N ARG A 87 -3.36 -2.03 25.55
CA ARG A 87 -4.76 -1.78 25.14
C ARG A 87 -4.84 -0.84 23.94
N SER A 88 -3.95 0.14 23.90
CA SER A 88 -3.77 1.07 22.79
C SER A 88 -2.32 1.53 22.73
N ALA A 89 -1.86 1.84 21.52
CA ALA A 89 -0.59 2.48 21.28
C ALA A 89 -0.76 3.68 20.35
N THR A 90 -0.17 4.81 20.73
CA THR A 90 -0.24 6.05 19.94
C THR A 90 1.17 6.60 19.73
N LEU A 91 1.50 6.93 18.48
CA LEU A 91 2.69 7.71 18.17
C LEU A 91 2.42 9.16 18.55
N GLU A 92 3.11 9.69 19.56
CA GLU A 92 2.92 11.04 20.09
C GLU A 92 3.83 12.06 19.41
N SER A 93 5.08 11.66 19.13
CA SER A 93 6.01 12.49 18.36
C SER A 93 6.95 11.66 17.50
N PHE A 94 7.43 12.27 16.43
CA PHE A 94 8.45 11.69 15.55
C PHE A 94 9.47 12.77 15.17
N ASP A 95 10.56 12.84 15.92
CA ASP A 95 11.56 13.88 15.79
C ASP A 95 12.94 13.26 15.59
N SER A 96 13.68 13.73 14.58
CA SER A 96 15.03 13.26 14.27
C SER A 96 15.17 11.73 14.15
N GLY A 97 14.12 11.06 13.65
CA GLY A 97 14.09 9.59 13.50
C GLY A 97 13.68 8.81 14.75
N ILE A 98 13.41 9.49 15.87
CA ILE A 98 12.96 8.92 17.14
C ILE A 98 11.43 8.92 17.15
N GLY A 99 10.81 7.75 17.13
CA GLY A 99 9.39 7.59 17.41
C GLY A 99 9.14 7.45 18.90
N ALA A 100 8.36 8.36 19.47
CA ALA A 100 7.89 8.29 20.86
C ALA A 100 6.45 7.76 20.89
N TYR A 101 6.27 6.57 21.45
CA TYR A 101 5.00 5.89 21.52
C TYR A 101 4.49 5.86 22.96
N ARG A 102 3.25 6.28 23.16
CA ARG A 102 2.51 6.00 24.38
C ARG A 102 1.83 4.65 24.28
N LEU A 103 2.04 3.82 25.29
CA LEU A 103 1.48 2.48 25.44
C LEU A 103 0.55 2.48 26.65
N ASP A 104 -0.75 2.33 26.42
CA ASP A 104 -1.74 2.30 27.50
C ASP A 104 -1.94 0.86 27.98
N TYR A 105 -1.61 0.60 29.24
CA TYR A 105 -1.90 -0.66 29.94
C TYR A 105 -3.06 -0.46 30.92
N ALA A 106 -3.58 -1.55 31.48
CA ALA A 106 -4.57 -1.49 32.56
C ALA A 106 -4.02 -0.76 33.81
N ASP A 107 -2.73 -0.96 34.10
CA ASP A 107 -2.00 -0.45 35.27
C ASP A 107 -1.22 0.85 34.95
N GLY A 108 -1.75 1.66 34.03
CA GLY A 108 -1.20 2.95 33.65
C GLY A 108 -0.23 2.92 32.45
N PRO A 109 0.02 4.09 31.83
CA PRO A 109 0.75 4.16 30.57
C PRO A 109 2.27 4.03 30.75
N MET A 110 2.94 3.54 29.70
CA MET A 110 4.39 3.62 29.52
C MET A 110 4.73 4.36 28.24
N GLN A 111 5.96 4.85 28.13
CA GLN A 111 6.50 5.41 26.90
C GLN A 111 7.55 4.46 26.31
N LEU A 112 7.49 4.24 25.00
CA LEU A 112 8.50 3.53 24.23
C LEU A 112 9.16 4.51 23.25
N LEU A 113 10.48 4.62 23.31
CA LEU A 113 11.27 5.35 22.32
C LEU A 113 11.90 4.34 21.35
N LEU A 114 11.70 4.58 20.05
CA LEU A 114 12.16 3.69 18.98
C LEU A 114 12.93 4.46 17.91
N VAL A 115 14.16 4.02 17.63
CA VAL A 115 14.93 4.45 16.46
C VAL A 115 15.26 3.22 15.63
N ILE A 116 15.04 3.34 14.32
CA ILE A 116 15.31 2.28 13.35
C ILE A 116 16.35 2.72 12.33
N ASP A 117 17.10 1.74 11.81
CA ASP A 117 17.99 1.92 10.68
C ASP A 117 17.26 1.76 9.34
N LYS A 118 18.00 1.90 8.23
CA LYS A 118 17.45 1.75 6.87
C LYS A 118 17.07 0.31 6.52
N SER A 119 17.57 -0.66 7.27
CA SER A 119 17.28 -2.09 7.15
C SER A 119 16.10 -2.53 8.03
N LEU A 120 15.39 -1.57 8.64
CA LEU A 120 14.23 -1.78 9.52
C LEU A 120 14.56 -2.51 10.83
N HIS A 121 15.83 -2.52 11.24
CA HIS A 121 16.25 -3.00 12.56
C HIS A 121 16.32 -1.82 13.52
N TYR A 122 15.98 -2.03 14.79
CA TYR A 122 16.08 -0.96 15.78
C TYR A 122 17.47 -0.92 16.42
N ASN A 123 17.99 0.29 16.62
CA ASN A 123 19.21 0.53 17.39
C ASN A 123 18.91 1.17 18.76
N THR A 124 17.72 1.76 18.91
CA THR A 124 17.22 2.31 20.16
C THR A 124 15.86 1.70 20.45
N PHE A 125 15.76 1.00 21.57
CA PHE A 125 14.52 0.49 22.13
C PHE A 125 14.55 0.76 23.64
N LEU A 126 13.77 1.75 24.07
CA LEU A 126 13.72 2.15 25.47
C LEU A 126 12.27 2.27 25.93
N ILE A 127 11.86 1.35 26.81
CA ILE A 127 10.58 1.44 27.52
C ILE A 127 10.83 2.04 28.90
N LYS A 128 10.07 3.07 29.24
CA LYS A 128 10.16 3.76 30.54
C LYS A 128 8.76 4.13 31.06
N PRO A 129 8.60 4.38 32.36
CA PRO A 129 7.38 4.98 32.89
C PRO A 129 7.03 6.24 32.11
N TYR A 130 5.75 6.41 31.79
CA TYR A 130 5.29 7.59 31.07
C TYR A 130 5.54 8.85 31.92
N PRO A 131 6.19 9.90 31.39
CA PRO A 131 6.45 11.13 32.16
C PRO A 131 5.10 11.78 32.54
N LYS A 132 4.82 11.91 33.84
CA LYS A 132 3.62 12.59 34.32
C LYS A 132 3.71 14.10 34.00
N ALA A 133 2.90 14.60 33.07
CA ALA A 133 2.37 15.97 33.09
C ALA A 133 1.13 16.12 32.18
N GLU A 134 0.13 16.81 32.75
CA GLU A 134 -1.17 17.29 32.25
C GLU A 134 -2.08 16.32 31.48
N ARG A 135 -3.31 16.17 32.01
CA ARG A 135 -4.48 15.67 31.27
C ARG A 135 -4.61 16.52 30.00
N GLN A 136 -4.07 16.03 28.89
CA GLN A 136 -4.70 16.30 27.62
C GLN A 136 -6.07 15.67 27.72
N GLU A 137 -7.10 16.50 27.56
CA GLU A 137 -8.50 16.07 27.44
C GLU A 137 -8.53 14.77 26.65
N GLU A 138 -9.25 13.78 27.19
CA GLU A 138 -9.68 12.62 26.43
C GLU A 138 -10.27 13.16 25.14
N THR A 139 -9.47 13.14 24.07
CA THR A 139 -9.97 13.37 22.73
C THR A 139 -11.00 12.28 22.58
N LYS A 140 -12.29 12.70 22.56
CA LYS A 140 -13.45 11.84 22.35
C LYS A 140 -13.00 10.69 21.48
N THR A 141 -13.02 9.48 22.01
CA THR A 141 -12.70 8.29 21.24
C THR A 141 -13.50 8.37 19.95
N ASP A 142 -12.86 8.79 18.85
CA ASP A 142 -13.35 8.60 17.51
C ASP A 142 -13.50 7.08 17.41
N THR A 143 -14.70 6.61 17.72
CA THR A 143 -14.93 5.20 17.98
C THR A 143 -15.08 4.60 16.60
N ILE A 144 -13.95 4.27 15.99
CA ILE A 144 -13.89 3.58 14.71
C ILE A 144 -14.73 2.30 14.86
N LEU A 145 -15.78 2.21 14.04
CA LEU A 145 -16.67 1.05 13.99
C LEU A 145 -15.87 -0.20 13.61
N THR A 146 -16.12 -1.33 14.27
CA THR A 146 -15.46 -2.61 13.98
C THR A 146 -16.32 -3.82 14.36
N ASP A 147 -16.19 -4.93 13.62
CA ASP A 147 -16.83 -6.21 13.96
C ASP A 147 -16.14 -6.94 15.12
N LYS A 148 -14.90 -6.56 15.45
CA LYS A 148 -14.09 -7.15 16.52
C LYS A 148 -13.96 -6.21 17.72
N SER A 149 -15.10 -5.88 18.34
CA SER A 149 -15.13 -5.07 19.57
C SER A 149 -14.41 -5.76 20.73
N VAL A 150 -14.54 -7.09 20.82
CA VAL A 150 -13.79 -7.95 21.74
C VAL A 150 -12.60 -8.55 20.99
N LYS A 151 -11.41 -8.39 21.54
CA LYS A 151 -10.18 -8.93 20.97
C LYS A 151 -9.67 -10.06 21.86
N GLU A 152 -9.47 -11.23 21.27
CA GLU A 152 -9.18 -12.45 22.02
C GLU A 152 -7.76 -12.95 21.76
N SER A 153 -7.21 -12.67 20.58
CA SER A 153 -5.90 -13.17 20.15
C SER A 153 -4.87 -12.06 19.92
N PRO A 154 -3.58 -12.38 20.01
CA PRO A 154 -2.48 -11.55 19.54
C PRO A 154 -2.70 -10.83 18.21
N LEU A 155 -3.17 -11.59 17.22
CA LEU A 155 -3.43 -11.09 15.87
C LEU A 155 -4.53 -10.03 15.86
N ASP A 156 -5.59 -10.20 16.66
CA ASP A 156 -6.72 -9.27 16.67
C ASP A 156 -6.28 -7.86 17.12
N PHE A 157 -5.39 -7.76 18.11
CA PHE A 157 -4.91 -6.46 18.57
C PHE A 157 -3.93 -5.83 17.57
N TYR A 158 -3.08 -6.64 16.92
CA TYR A 158 -2.18 -6.14 15.89
C TYR A 158 -2.96 -5.59 14.69
N VAL A 159 -3.99 -6.32 14.25
CA VAL A 159 -4.87 -5.87 13.17
C VAL A 159 -5.66 -4.62 13.59
N ASP A 160 -6.22 -4.58 14.81
CA ASP A 160 -6.93 -3.39 15.34
C ASP A 160 -6.03 -2.15 15.38
N SER A 161 -4.79 -2.29 15.87
CA SER A 161 -3.79 -1.20 15.94
C SER A 161 -3.49 -0.63 14.55
N ILE A 162 -3.22 -1.50 13.57
CA ILE A 162 -2.92 -1.10 12.18
C ILE A 162 -4.15 -0.49 11.51
N ALA A 163 -5.32 -1.12 11.66
CA ALA A 163 -6.55 -0.65 11.03
C ALA A 163 -6.96 0.73 11.52
N LYS A 164 -6.94 0.94 12.84
CA LYS A 164 -7.23 2.25 13.44
C LYS A 164 -6.23 3.32 13.00
N ALA A 165 -4.95 2.98 12.92
CA ALA A 165 -3.94 3.87 12.39
C ALA A 165 -4.18 4.23 10.92
N TYR A 166 -4.64 3.28 10.11
CA TYR A 166 -4.95 3.50 8.70
C TYR A 166 -6.19 4.38 8.51
N LEU A 167 -7.26 4.14 9.28
CA LEU A 167 -8.52 4.87 9.19
C LEU A 167 -8.45 6.33 9.65
N LYS A 168 -7.40 6.71 10.40
CA LYS A 168 -7.11 8.12 10.70
C LYS A 168 -6.59 8.90 9.48
N LYS A 169 -6.21 8.24 8.38
CA LYS A 169 -5.76 8.93 7.17
C LYS A 169 -6.94 9.64 6.49
N PRO A 170 -6.71 10.83 5.89
CA PRO A 170 -7.74 11.48 5.09
C PRO A 170 -8.21 10.55 3.96
N ASN A 171 -9.49 10.66 3.59
CA ASN A 171 -10.14 9.88 2.52
C ASN A 171 -10.22 8.36 2.72
N THR A 172 -10.07 7.87 3.95
CA THR A 172 -10.32 6.45 4.27
C THR A 172 -11.68 6.31 4.95
N ALA A 173 -12.63 5.62 4.32
CA ALA A 173 -13.96 5.37 4.89
C ALA A 173 -14.04 3.99 5.57
N SER A 174 -13.66 2.93 4.86
CA SER A 174 -13.69 1.55 5.35
C SER A 174 -12.39 0.80 5.09
N LEU A 175 -12.20 -0.28 5.84
CA LEU A 175 -11.13 -1.24 5.64
C LEU A 175 -11.63 -2.66 5.94
N SER A 176 -11.40 -3.57 5.00
CA SER A 176 -11.66 -5.01 5.16
C SER A 176 -10.34 -5.77 5.05
N ILE A 177 -10.06 -6.65 6.01
CA ILE A 177 -8.80 -7.42 6.09
C ILE A 177 -9.13 -8.90 6.20
N GLY A 178 -8.56 -9.72 5.32
CA GLY A 178 -8.56 -11.18 5.42
C GLY A 178 -7.15 -11.71 5.70
N VAL A 179 -7.01 -12.57 6.70
CA VAL A 179 -5.77 -13.29 7.02
C VAL A 179 -6.01 -14.78 6.84
N ILE A 180 -5.25 -15.41 5.93
CA ILE A 180 -5.31 -16.84 5.65
C ILE A 180 -4.02 -17.48 6.13
N LYS A 181 -4.11 -18.43 7.06
CA LYS A 181 -2.95 -19.20 7.56
C LYS A 181 -3.38 -20.62 7.89
N ASN A 182 -2.68 -21.63 7.35
CA ASN A 182 -2.98 -23.04 7.58
C ASN A 182 -4.47 -23.39 7.37
N ASN A 183 -5.04 -22.93 6.26
CA ASN A 183 -6.46 -23.06 5.90
C ASN A 183 -7.46 -22.39 6.88
N GLN A 184 -6.98 -21.67 7.89
CA GLN A 184 -7.82 -20.86 8.76
C GLN A 184 -7.92 -19.44 8.18
N VAL A 185 -9.15 -18.95 8.09
CA VAL A 185 -9.44 -17.58 7.66
C VAL A 185 -9.91 -16.78 8.86
N LYS A 186 -9.29 -15.61 9.07
CA LYS A 186 -9.81 -14.58 9.97
C LYS A 186 -10.07 -13.31 9.18
N THR A 187 -11.26 -12.75 9.35
CA THR A 187 -11.67 -11.49 8.75
C THR A 187 -11.82 -10.41 9.80
N TYR A 188 -11.56 -9.16 9.39
CA TYR A 188 -11.69 -7.98 10.21
C TYR A 188 -12.25 -6.84 9.37
N PHE A 189 -13.24 -6.14 9.92
CA PHE A 189 -13.97 -5.07 9.27
C PHE A 189 -13.90 -3.81 10.13
N PHE A 190 -13.59 -2.67 9.50
CA PHE A 190 -13.42 -1.41 10.20
C PHE A 190 -13.98 -0.23 9.41
N GLY A 191 -14.40 0.80 10.12
CA GLY A 191 -14.92 2.04 9.55
C GLY A 191 -16.32 1.88 8.99
N GLU A 192 -16.61 2.61 7.93
CA GLU A 192 -17.95 2.77 7.37
C GLU A 192 -17.92 2.59 5.85
N THR A 193 -18.93 1.92 5.28
CA THR A 193 -19.03 1.73 3.82
C THR A 193 -19.09 3.05 3.08
N THR A 194 -19.72 4.07 3.68
CA THR A 194 -19.68 5.47 3.25
C THR A 194 -19.44 6.34 4.47
N LYS A 195 -18.54 7.32 4.39
CA LYS A 195 -18.23 8.20 5.51
C LYS A 195 -19.49 8.88 6.06
N GLY A 196 -19.79 8.67 7.34
CA GLY A 196 -20.94 9.25 8.06
C GLY A 196 -22.23 8.43 7.98
N ASN A 197 -22.21 7.24 7.37
CA ASN A 197 -23.40 6.38 7.27
C ASN A 197 -23.51 5.34 8.40
N SER A 198 -22.51 5.25 9.29
CA SER A 198 -22.46 4.31 10.42
C SER A 198 -22.68 2.84 10.03
N THR A 199 -22.43 2.48 8.78
CA THR A 199 -22.65 1.12 8.26
C THR A 199 -21.32 0.41 8.15
N LEU A 200 -21.09 -0.59 9.00
CA LEU A 200 -19.87 -1.38 8.99
C LEU A 200 -19.77 -2.20 7.68
N PRO A 201 -18.59 -2.30 7.04
CA PRO A 201 -18.38 -3.25 5.98
C PRO A 201 -18.50 -4.70 6.48
N THR A 202 -18.77 -5.61 5.56
CA THR A 202 -18.95 -7.05 5.79
C THR A 202 -18.18 -7.85 4.75
N ASP A 203 -18.19 -9.17 4.86
CA ASP A 203 -17.58 -10.11 3.92
C ASP A 203 -18.14 -10.04 2.49
N ILE A 204 -19.36 -9.50 2.33
CA ILE A 204 -19.98 -9.26 1.03
C ILE A 204 -19.83 -7.81 0.53
N SER A 205 -19.15 -6.95 1.28
CA SER A 205 -18.92 -5.57 0.85
C SER A 205 -18.01 -5.52 -0.38
N GLN A 206 -18.43 -4.76 -1.40
CA GLN A 206 -17.72 -4.66 -2.67
C GLN A 206 -16.78 -3.46 -2.66
N TYR A 207 -15.57 -3.69 -3.17
CA TYR A 207 -14.55 -2.67 -3.35
C TYR A 207 -14.10 -2.67 -4.81
N GLU A 208 -13.81 -1.49 -5.34
CA GLU A 208 -13.07 -1.38 -6.60
C GLU A 208 -11.64 -1.88 -6.39
N ILE A 209 -11.33 -3.05 -6.96
CA ILE A 209 -10.04 -3.73 -6.76
C ILE A 209 -8.93 -3.23 -7.69
N GLY A 210 -9.25 -2.31 -8.60
CA GLY A 210 -8.31 -1.69 -9.53
C GLY A 210 -7.46 -2.72 -10.29
N SER A 211 -6.13 -2.62 -10.14
CA SER A 211 -5.21 -3.48 -10.89
C SER A 211 -5.11 -4.93 -10.40
N ILE A 212 -5.76 -5.29 -9.28
CA ILE A 212 -5.91 -6.70 -8.89
C ILE A 212 -6.73 -7.45 -9.96
N SER A 213 -7.62 -6.77 -10.69
CA SER A 213 -8.38 -7.34 -11.82
C SER A 213 -7.49 -8.04 -12.86
N LYS A 214 -6.24 -7.57 -13.04
CA LYS A 214 -5.27 -8.19 -13.97
C LYS A 214 -4.90 -9.62 -13.61
N VAL A 215 -4.91 -9.96 -12.32
CA VAL A 215 -4.66 -11.33 -11.84
C VAL A 215 -5.74 -12.28 -12.36
N PHE A 216 -7.00 -11.85 -12.34
CA PHE A 216 -8.11 -12.63 -12.90
C PHE A 216 -7.99 -12.81 -14.41
N THR A 217 -7.73 -11.73 -15.16
CA THR A 217 -7.50 -11.80 -16.61
C THR A 217 -6.32 -12.72 -16.96
N ALA A 218 -5.20 -12.62 -16.24
CA ALA A 218 -4.03 -13.50 -16.45
C ALA A 218 -4.34 -14.97 -16.08
N THR A 219 -5.21 -15.20 -15.09
CA THR A 219 -5.65 -16.55 -14.72
C THR A 219 -6.51 -17.18 -15.82
N LEU A 220 -7.42 -16.40 -16.42
CA LEU A 220 -8.20 -16.86 -17.59
C LEU A 220 -7.31 -17.13 -18.80
N LEU A 221 -6.29 -16.29 -19.05
CA LEU A 221 -5.28 -16.57 -20.07
C LEU A 221 -4.55 -17.89 -19.78
N ALA A 222 -4.12 -18.12 -18.54
CA ALA A 222 -3.44 -19.35 -18.16
C ALA A 222 -4.32 -20.59 -18.35
N ASP A 223 -5.62 -20.49 -18.02
CA ASP A 223 -6.59 -21.56 -18.25
C ASP A 223 -6.73 -21.91 -19.75
N LEU A 224 -6.82 -20.90 -20.63
CA LEU A 224 -6.86 -21.11 -22.09
C LEU A 224 -5.58 -21.79 -22.61
N VAL A 225 -4.42 -21.43 -22.06
CA VAL A 225 -3.13 -22.05 -22.43
C VAL A 225 -3.07 -23.50 -21.95
N LEU A 226 -3.48 -23.79 -20.71
CA LEU A 226 -3.49 -25.16 -20.16
C LEU A 226 -4.46 -26.09 -20.90
N LYS A 227 -5.53 -25.53 -21.45
CA LYS A 227 -6.48 -26.24 -22.32
C LYS A 227 -5.98 -26.40 -23.76
N ASN A 228 -4.79 -25.90 -24.08
CA ASN A 228 -4.23 -25.85 -25.43
C ASN A 228 -5.10 -25.10 -26.44
N THR A 229 -5.96 -24.17 -25.99
CA THR A 229 -6.79 -23.33 -26.88
C THR A 229 -5.93 -22.29 -27.59
N ILE A 230 -4.93 -21.74 -26.90
CA ILE A 230 -3.95 -20.78 -27.44
C ILE A 230 -2.56 -21.04 -26.87
N SER A 231 -1.52 -20.54 -27.53
CA SER A 231 -0.16 -20.47 -26.99
C SER A 231 0.15 -19.05 -26.49
N LEU A 232 0.97 -18.92 -25.45
CA LEU A 232 1.47 -17.62 -24.99
C LEU A 232 2.26 -16.87 -26.07
N ASP A 233 2.87 -17.60 -27.00
CA ASP A 233 3.67 -17.03 -28.09
C ASP A 233 2.86 -16.81 -29.38
N ASP A 234 1.55 -17.06 -29.35
CA ASP A 234 0.69 -16.68 -30.46
C ASP A 234 0.64 -15.16 -30.62
N ALA A 235 0.83 -14.71 -31.86
CA ALA A 235 0.58 -13.34 -32.25
C ALA A 235 -0.89 -12.99 -32.05
N VAL A 236 -1.15 -11.88 -31.34
CA VAL A 236 -2.52 -11.46 -31.01
C VAL A 236 -3.32 -11.02 -32.24
N THR A 237 -2.64 -10.67 -33.34
CA THR A 237 -3.25 -10.32 -34.62
C THR A 237 -4.06 -11.45 -35.24
N LYS A 238 -3.82 -12.71 -34.86
CA LYS A 238 -4.66 -13.86 -35.25
C LYS A 238 -6.11 -13.73 -34.76
N TYR A 239 -6.31 -13.01 -33.65
CA TYR A 239 -7.58 -12.88 -32.94
C TYR A 239 -8.21 -11.48 -33.10
N LEU A 240 -7.56 -10.59 -33.88
CA LEU A 240 -8.06 -9.26 -34.19
C LEU A 240 -8.84 -9.25 -35.52
N PRO A 241 -9.79 -8.31 -35.70
CA PRO A 241 -10.44 -8.08 -36.99
C PRO A 241 -9.43 -7.79 -38.11
N ASP A 242 -9.76 -8.19 -39.34
CA ASP A 242 -8.86 -8.03 -40.50
C ASP A 242 -8.44 -6.56 -40.74
N SER A 243 -9.29 -5.60 -40.38
CA SER A 243 -8.99 -4.16 -40.46
C SER A 243 -7.83 -3.71 -39.59
N LEU A 244 -7.44 -4.49 -38.58
CA LEU A 244 -6.29 -4.22 -37.70
C LEU A 244 -5.06 -5.04 -38.09
N LYS A 245 -5.21 -6.14 -38.82
CA LYS A 245 -4.09 -6.97 -39.29
C LYS A 245 -3.16 -6.20 -40.25
N THR A 246 -3.66 -5.16 -40.90
CA THR A 246 -2.87 -4.28 -41.76
C THR A 246 -1.89 -3.39 -40.99
N ASN A 247 -2.06 -3.24 -39.67
CA ASN A 247 -1.07 -2.54 -38.84
C ASN A 247 0.09 -3.49 -38.48
N THR A 248 1.22 -3.32 -39.16
CA THR A 248 2.42 -4.14 -38.97
C THR A 248 3.02 -4.03 -37.56
N ASP A 249 2.77 -2.92 -36.85
CA ASP A 249 3.27 -2.68 -35.49
C ASP A 249 2.62 -3.62 -34.46
N LEU A 250 1.48 -4.24 -34.80
CA LEU A 250 0.79 -5.19 -33.93
C LEU A 250 1.27 -6.64 -34.11
N GLN A 251 1.96 -6.96 -35.22
CA GLN A 251 2.22 -8.35 -35.64
C GLN A 251 3.14 -9.13 -34.69
N LYS A 252 4.01 -8.42 -33.94
CA LYS A 252 4.93 -9.03 -32.98
C LYS A 252 4.38 -9.07 -31.55
N ILE A 253 3.19 -8.52 -31.31
CA ILE A 253 2.57 -8.55 -29.98
C ILE A 253 2.01 -9.96 -29.76
N THR A 254 2.36 -10.58 -28.63
CA THR A 254 1.92 -11.92 -28.23
C THR A 254 1.11 -11.84 -26.94
N PHE A 255 0.37 -12.90 -26.61
CA PHE A 255 -0.31 -12.97 -25.30
C PHE A 255 0.69 -12.86 -24.14
N ARG A 256 1.88 -13.46 -24.28
CA ARG A 256 2.99 -13.32 -23.32
C ARG A 256 3.37 -11.86 -23.10
N SER A 257 3.58 -11.12 -24.19
CA SER A 257 4.05 -9.74 -24.10
C SER A 257 2.99 -8.79 -23.53
N LEU A 258 1.70 -9.07 -23.76
CA LEU A 258 0.61 -8.37 -23.06
C LEU A 258 0.60 -8.68 -21.56
N ALA A 259 0.65 -9.96 -21.18
CA ALA A 259 0.50 -10.41 -19.80
C ALA A 259 1.69 -10.02 -18.90
N ASN A 260 2.90 -9.91 -19.46
CA ASN A 260 4.10 -9.52 -18.72
C ASN A 260 4.49 -8.04 -18.90
N HIS A 261 3.62 -7.22 -19.51
CA HIS A 261 3.86 -5.80 -19.74
C HIS A 261 5.07 -5.47 -20.62
N THR A 262 5.39 -6.32 -21.60
CA THR A 262 6.49 -6.09 -22.57
C THR A 262 6.00 -5.92 -24.01
N SER A 263 4.72 -5.68 -24.25
CA SER A 263 4.16 -5.58 -25.60
C SER A 263 4.58 -4.33 -26.39
N GLY A 264 5.23 -3.37 -25.75
CA GLY A 264 5.51 -2.04 -26.33
C GLY A 264 4.30 -1.09 -26.35
N LEU A 265 3.11 -1.56 -25.91
CA LEU A 265 1.93 -0.70 -25.76
C LEU A 265 2.11 0.25 -24.56
N PRO A 266 1.74 1.54 -24.69
CA PRO A 266 1.89 2.50 -23.62
C PRO A 266 0.96 2.20 -22.44
N ARG A 267 1.18 2.88 -21.30
CA ARG A 267 0.29 2.77 -20.14
C ARG A 267 -1.20 2.92 -20.49
N LEU A 268 -1.55 3.97 -21.23
CA LEU A 268 -2.92 4.34 -21.61
C LEU A 268 -2.96 4.71 -23.10
N PRO A 269 -4.10 4.51 -23.77
CA PRO A 269 -4.26 4.94 -25.15
C PRO A 269 -4.41 6.47 -25.21
N SER A 270 -3.78 7.11 -26.20
CA SER A 270 -3.80 8.57 -26.35
C SER A 270 -5.18 9.14 -26.71
N ASN A 271 -6.10 8.30 -27.20
CA ASN A 271 -7.47 8.70 -27.50
C ASN A 271 -8.42 8.62 -26.28
N LEU A 272 -7.98 8.14 -25.10
CA LEU A 272 -8.84 7.92 -23.92
C LEU A 272 -9.69 9.15 -23.56
N GLN A 273 -9.05 10.31 -23.43
CA GLN A 273 -9.69 11.57 -23.04
C GLN A 273 -10.56 12.19 -24.15
N THR A 274 -10.42 11.70 -25.39
CA THR A 274 -11.18 12.20 -26.55
C THR A 274 -12.48 11.45 -26.77
N VAL A 275 -12.70 10.34 -26.05
CA VAL A 275 -13.92 9.54 -26.16
C VAL A 275 -15.11 10.33 -25.59
N LYS A 276 -16.19 10.41 -26.36
CA LYS A 276 -17.43 11.06 -25.92
C LYS A 276 -17.97 10.35 -24.67
N GLY A 277 -18.13 11.11 -23.58
CA GLY A 277 -18.56 10.59 -22.28
C GLY A 277 -17.43 10.29 -21.30
N TYR A 278 -16.19 10.64 -21.64
CA TYR A 278 -15.06 10.61 -20.70
C TYR A 278 -15.32 11.48 -19.46
N THR A 279 -15.05 10.93 -18.27
CA THR A 279 -14.98 11.66 -17.01
C THR A 279 -13.73 11.24 -16.24
N GLU A 280 -13.06 12.19 -15.57
CA GLU A 280 -11.85 11.86 -14.80
C GLU A 280 -12.13 10.90 -13.63
N SER A 281 -13.34 10.94 -13.08
CA SER A 281 -13.78 10.05 -12.00
C SER A 281 -14.00 8.60 -12.44
N ASP A 282 -14.22 8.36 -13.73
CA ASP A 282 -14.43 7.02 -14.29
C ASP A 282 -13.98 7.00 -15.77
N PRO A 283 -12.66 7.04 -16.01
CA PRO A 283 -12.10 7.28 -17.34
C PRO A 283 -12.33 6.12 -18.32
N TYR A 284 -12.67 4.93 -17.82
CA TYR A 284 -12.87 3.73 -18.65
C TYR A 284 -14.34 3.47 -18.98
N LYS A 285 -15.31 4.11 -18.30
CA LYS A 285 -16.75 3.90 -18.50
C LYS A 285 -17.21 3.97 -19.96
N ALA A 286 -16.69 4.96 -20.68
CA ALA A 286 -17.04 5.20 -22.08
C ALA A 286 -16.07 4.54 -23.07
N TYR A 287 -14.95 3.99 -22.60
CA TYR A 287 -13.89 3.46 -23.45
C TYR A 287 -14.18 2.00 -23.85
N ASP A 288 -14.92 1.86 -24.95
CA ASP A 288 -15.37 0.57 -25.48
C ASP A 288 -14.39 -0.08 -26.48
N ARG A 289 -14.75 -1.28 -26.96
CA ARG A 289 -13.99 -2.02 -27.99
C ARG A 289 -13.78 -1.19 -29.27
N LYS A 290 -14.76 -0.37 -29.66
CA LYS A 290 -14.64 0.50 -30.84
C LYS A 290 -13.54 1.54 -30.64
N SER A 291 -13.48 2.15 -29.47
CA SER A 291 -12.44 3.12 -29.09
C SER A 291 -11.05 2.49 -29.01
N LEU A 292 -10.95 1.28 -28.44
CA LEU A 292 -9.73 0.47 -28.42
C LEU A 292 -9.22 0.18 -29.84
N TYR A 293 -10.09 -0.31 -30.72
CA TYR A 293 -9.71 -0.67 -32.09
C TYR A 293 -9.37 0.56 -32.93
N ALA A 294 -10.06 1.68 -32.74
CA ALA A 294 -9.70 2.95 -33.38
C ALA A 294 -8.30 3.43 -32.98
N TYR A 295 -7.90 3.20 -31.71
CA TYR A 295 -6.54 3.47 -31.26
C TYR A 295 -5.54 2.51 -31.93
N LEU A 296 -5.77 1.20 -31.85
CA LEU A 296 -4.86 0.18 -32.39
C LEU A 296 -4.66 0.30 -33.90
N LYS A 297 -5.68 0.75 -34.64
CA LYS A 297 -5.59 0.99 -36.09
C LYS A 297 -4.52 2.04 -36.44
N ASN A 298 -4.35 3.05 -35.60
CA ASN A 298 -3.43 4.16 -35.81
C ASN A 298 -2.18 4.09 -34.93
N TYR A 299 -2.06 3.04 -34.10
CA TYR A 299 -0.94 2.86 -33.21
C TYR A 299 0.37 2.73 -33.99
N LYS A 300 1.40 3.42 -33.50
CA LYS A 300 2.78 3.35 -33.98
C LYS A 300 3.67 2.91 -32.84
N ALA A 301 4.36 1.79 -33.04
CA ALA A 301 5.28 1.27 -32.05
C ALA A 301 6.46 2.21 -31.86
N THR A 302 6.76 2.55 -30.62
CA THR A 302 7.98 3.27 -30.24
C THR A 302 9.08 2.33 -29.74
N GLN A 303 8.73 1.08 -29.43
CA GLN A 303 9.57 0.04 -28.85
C GLN A 303 9.08 -1.32 -29.36
N ALA A 304 9.98 -2.28 -29.59
CA ALA A 304 9.56 -3.60 -30.04
C ALA A 304 9.04 -4.46 -28.85
N PRO A 305 8.08 -5.36 -29.09
CA PRO A 305 7.65 -6.30 -28.06
C PRO A 305 8.81 -7.15 -27.52
N GLY A 306 8.90 -7.27 -26.20
CA GLY A 306 9.94 -8.01 -25.48
C GLY A 306 11.16 -7.19 -25.06
N GLU A 307 11.38 -5.99 -25.61
CA GLU A 307 12.59 -5.20 -25.33
C GLU A 307 12.58 -4.54 -23.95
N LYS A 308 11.42 -4.04 -23.50
CA LYS A 308 11.29 -3.29 -22.25
C LYS A 308 9.98 -3.58 -21.55
N PHE A 309 10.06 -3.62 -20.23
CA PHE A 309 8.89 -3.58 -19.36
C PHE A 309 8.29 -2.17 -19.31
N GLU A 310 7.00 -2.06 -19.61
CA GLU A 310 6.18 -0.87 -19.39
C GLU A 310 4.79 -1.27 -18.89
N TYR A 311 4.46 -0.88 -17.66
CA TYR A 311 3.15 -1.19 -17.07
C TYR A 311 2.01 -0.62 -17.93
N SER A 312 1.29 -1.51 -18.60
CA SER A 312 0.27 -1.16 -19.59
C SER A 312 -1.14 -1.60 -19.20
N ASN A 313 -2.01 -0.62 -18.91
CA ASN A 313 -3.44 -0.88 -18.78
C ASN A 313 -4.07 -1.15 -20.14
N LEU A 314 -3.60 -0.46 -21.19
CA LEU A 314 -4.01 -0.71 -22.57
C LEU A 314 -3.72 -2.17 -22.99
N GLY A 315 -2.52 -2.67 -22.68
CA GLY A 315 -2.12 -4.04 -23.00
C GLY A 315 -2.99 -5.08 -22.29
N PHE A 316 -3.30 -4.87 -21.00
CA PHE A 316 -4.23 -5.75 -20.28
C PHE A 316 -5.68 -5.60 -20.73
N GLY A 317 -6.10 -4.40 -21.14
CA GLY A 317 -7.41 -4.17 -21.74
C GLY A 317 -7.57 -4.93 -23.04
N LEU A 318 -6.54 -4.87 -23.91
CA LEU A 318 -6.48 -5.68 -25.13
C LEU A 318 -6.46 -7.19 -24.82
N LEU A 319 -5.69 -7.62 -23.83
CA LEU A 319 -5.68 -9.03 -23.42
C LEU A 319 -7.08 -9.50 -23.01
N GLY A 320 -7.75 -8.77 -22.13
CA GLY A 320 -9.11 -9.07 -21.69
C GLY A 320 -10.11 -9.10 -22.85
N ASP A 321 -9.99 -8.16 -23.78
CA ASP A 321 -10.83 -8.10 -24.97
C ASP A 321 -10.67 -9.34 -25.87
N LEU A 322 -9.42 -9.74 -26.13
CA LEU A 322 -9.09 -10.89 -26.98
C LEU A 322 -9.55 -12.21 -26.36
N ILE A 323 -9.27 -12.44 -25.07
CA ILE A 323 -9.68 -13.70 -24.42
C ILE A 323 -11.20 -13.80 -24.28
N SER A 324 -11.94 -12.68 -24.30
CA SER A 324 -13.40 -12.69 -24.26
C SER A 324 -14.07 -13.22 -25.53
N VAL A 325 -13.33 -13.29 -26.65
CA VAL A 325 -13.87 -13.75 -27.95
C VAL A 325 -13.34 -15.11 -28.38
N ILE A 326 -12.40 -15.68 -27.63
CA ILE A 326 -11.86 -17.02 -27.86
C ILE A 326 -12.82 -18.04 -27.24
N LYS A 327 -13.21 -19.04 -28.03
CA LYS A 327 -14.16 -20.10 -27.64
C LYS A 327 -13.44 -21.38 -27.27
#